data_AF-A0A8R7UVX6-F1
#
_entry.id   AF-A0A8R7UVX6-F1
#
_cell.length_a   1.000
_cell.length_b   1.000
_cell.length_c   1.000
_cell.angle_alpha   90.00
_cell.angle_beta   90.00
_cell.angle_gamma   90.00
#
_symmetry.space_group_name_H-M   'P 1'
#
loop_
_entity.id
_entity.type
_entity.pdbx_description
1 polymer ?
#
loop_
_entity_poly.entity_id
_entity_poly.type
_entity_poly.pdbx_seq_one_letter_code
_entity_poly.pdbx_strand_id
1 'polypeptide(L)'
;MVHADGFLSLEKRQKRRCSTLDIFLEVDRILRPEGWIIIRDTAPLIEAARSVAAQLRWDARILDLDIASDEKLLVCQKPFLKK
;
A
#
# COMPACT_ATOMS: atom_id res chain seq x y z
N MET A 1 -2.08 13.02 1.31
CA MET A 1 -2.80 11.79 0.94
C MET A 1 -2.17 11.26 -0.33
N VAL A 2 -1.88 9.97 -0.39
CA VAL A 2 -1.33 9.31 -1.58
C VAL A 2 -2.39 8.34 -2.11
N HIS A 3 -2.67 8.41 -3.40
CA HIS A 3 -3.56 7.48 -4.08
C HIS A 3 -2.80 6.84 -5.24
N ALA A 4 -2.91 5.53 -5.38
CA ALA A 4 -2.26 4.78 -6.45
C ALA A 4 -3.21 3.72 -7.01
N ASP A 5 -3.23 3.58 -8.34
CA ASP A 5 -4.09 2.63 -9.05
C ASP A 5 -3.23 1.82 -10.03
N GLY A 6 -3.21 0.50 -9.88
CA GLY A 6 -2.38 -0.44 -10.67
C GLY A 6 -0.86 -0.26 -10.51
N PHE A 7 -0.42 0.53 -9.52
CA PHE A 7 0.98 0.90 -9.35
C PHE A 7 1.89 -0.28 -9.00
N LEU A 8 1.45 -1.19 -8.12
CA LEU A 8 2.25 -2.37 -7.76
C LEU A 8 2.35 -3.33 -8.93
N SER A 9 1.29 -3.44 -9.73
CA SER A 9 1.29 -4.19 -10.99
C SER A 9 2.27 -3.61 -12.00
N LEU A 10 2.35 -2.28 -12.13
CA LEU A 10 3.30 -1.59 -12.99
C LEU A 10 4.75 -1.85 -12.58
N GLU A 11 5.06 -1.69 -11.30
CA GLU A 11 6.40 -1.91 -10.74
C GLU A 11 6.84 -3.37 -10.91
N LYS A 12 5.93 -4.33 -10.71
CA LYS A 12 6.21 -5.75 -10.93
C LYS A 12 6.56 -6.07 -12.39
N ARG A 13 5.97 -5.35 -13.36
CA ARG A 13 6.26 -5.52 -14.80
C ARG A 13 7.59 -4.87 -15.21
N GLN A 14 7.92 -3.71 -14.63
CA GLN A 14 9.16 -2.99 -14.92
C GLN A 14 10.34 -3.54 -14.10
N LYS A 15 10.80 -4.76 -14.42
CA LYS A 15 12.04 -5.40 -13.93
C LYS A 15 12.61 -4.81 -12.61
N ARG A 16 11.97 -5.14 -11.48
CA ARG A 16 12.38 -4.96 -10.07
C ARG A 16 13.56 -4.02 -9.81
N ARG A 17 13.40 -2.71 -10.07
CA ARG A 17 14.37 -1.72 -9.58
C ARG A 17 14.25 -1.51 -8.07
N CYS A 18 13.05 -1.68 -7.54
CA CYS A 18 12.71 -1.51 -6.13
C CYS A 18 11.83 -2.67 -5.64
N SER A 19 11.99 -3.07 -4.39
CA SER A 19 11.06 -3.99 -3.72
C SER A 19 9.81 -3.24 -3.26
N THR A 20 8.72 -3.97 -2.96
CA THR A 20 7.51 -3.37 -2.35
C THR A 20 7.84 -2.64 -1.04
N LEU A 21 8.81 -3.14 -0.27
CA LEU A 21 9.27 -2.48 0.94
C LEU A 21 9.93 -1.13 0.64
N ASP A 22 10.83 -1.07 -0.35
CA ASP A 22 11.52 0.18 -0.72
C ASP A 22 10.52 1.27 -1.11
N ILE A 23 9.52 0.91 -1.92
CA ILE A 23 8.43 1.80 -2.30
C ILE A 23 7.72 2.36 -1.06
N PHE A 24 7.34 1.49 -0.13
CA PHE A 24 6.60 1.89 1.06
C PHE A 24 7.45 2.75 2.00
N LEU A 25 8.78 2.56 2.04
CA LEU A 25 9.70 3.44 2.76
C LEU A 25 9.74 4.85 2.14
N GLU A 26 9.75 4.96 0.81
CA GLU A 26 9.68 6.29 0.17
C GLU A 26 8.33 6.96 0.45
N VAL A 27 7.23 6.19 0.42
CA VAL A 27 5.93 6.73 0.79
C VAL A 27 5.89 7.13 2.27
N ASP A 28 6.55 6.39 3.18
CA ASP A 28 6.65 6.77 4.59
C ASP A 28 7.34 8.12 4.80
N ARG A 29 8.39 8.42 4.02
CA ARG A 29 9.08 9.72 4.06
C ARG A 29 8.18 10.87 3.58
N ILE A 30 7.30 10.61 2.61
CA ILE A 30 6.37 11.60 2.05
C ILE A 30 5.17 11.81 2.98
N LEU A 31 4.65 10.74 3.60
CA LEU A 31 3.49 10.82 4.46
C LEU A 31 3.83 11.50 5.79
N ARG A 32 3.15 12.63 6.03
CA ARG A 32 3.04 13.27 7.34
C ARG A 32 2.37 12.30 8.33
N PRO A 33 2.62 12.44 9.65
CA PRO A 33 1.84 11.73 10.66
C PRO A 33 0.32 11.87 10.41
N GLU A 34 -0.43 10.80 10.66
CA GLU A 34 -1.88 10.68 10.38
C GLU A 34 -2.25 10.72 8.89
N GLY A 35 -1.25 10.75 8.00
CA GLY A 35 -1.44 10.70 6.56
C GLY A 35 -2.00 9.36 6.07
N TRP A 36 -2.76 9.43 4.99
CA TRP A 36 -3.42 8.28 4.37
C TRP A 36 -2.79 7.90 3.04
N ILE A 37 -2.75 6.61 2.80
CA ILE A 37 -2.44 5.98 1.51
C ILE A 37 -3.60 5.07 1.11
N ILE A 38 -3.98 5.12 -0.16
CA ILE A 38 -4.99 4.27 -0.76
C ILE A 38 -4.40 3.65 -2.02
N ILE A 39 -4.37 2.32 -2.10
CA ILE A 39 -3.84 1.59 -3.25
C ILE A 39 -4.92 0.66 -3.78
N ARG A 40 -5.25 0.77 -5.06
CA ARG A 40 -6.04 -0.23 -5.79
C ARG A 40 -5.11 -1.06 -6.65
N ASP A 41 -5.16 -2.37 -6.49
CA ASP A 41 -4.38 -3.30 -7.31
C ASP A 41 -4.94 -4.73 -7.20
N THR A 42 -4.32 -5.68 -7.89
CA THR A 42 -4.66 -7.11 -7.80
C THR A 42 -4.54 -7.65 -6.37
N ALA A 43 -5.45 -8.54 -5.99
CA ALA A 43 -5.52 -9.17 -4.68
C ALA A 43 -4.16 -9.70 -4.16
N PRO A 44 -3.36 -10.47 -4.92
CA PRO A 44 -2.06 -10.95 -4.44
C PRO A 44 -1.06 -9.83 -4.12
N LEU A 45 -1.11 -8.72 -4.85
CA LEU A 45 -0.24 -7.57 -4.60
C LEU A 45 -0.70 -6.76 -3.38
N ILE A 46 -2.01 -6.63 -3.20
CA ILE A 46 -2.61 -5.97 -2.06
C ILE A 46 -2.31 -6.72 -0.75
N GLU A 47 -2.38 -8.05 -0.75
CA GLU A 47 -2.00 -8.85 0.43
C GLU A 47 -0.50 -8.73 0.75
N ALA A 48 0.37 -8.73 -0.27
CA ALA A 48 1.80 -8.49 -0.08
C ALA A 48 2.08 -7.08 0.48
N ALA A 49 1.39 -6.07 -0.05
CA ALA A 49 1.48 -4.69 0.40
C ALA A 49 0.98 -4.50 1.84
N ARG A 50 -0.09 -5.19 2.25
CA ARG A 50 -0.59 -5.20 3.62
C ARG A 50 0.46 -5.72 4.60
N SER A 51 1.17 -6.80 4.25
CA SER A 51 2.26 -7.34 5.07
C SER A 51 3.37 -6.31 5.30
N VAL A 52 3.74 -5.55 4.26
CA VAL A 52 4.72 -4.46 4.35
C VAL A 52 4.20 -3.30 5.21
N ALA A 53 2.95 -2.88 5.01
CA ALA A 53 2.33 -1.83 5.82
C ALA A 53 2.31 -2.18 7.31
N ALA A 54 2.03 -3.45 7.65
CA ALA A 54 2.08 -3.94 9.02
C ALA A 54 3.49 -3.90 9.62
N GLN A 55 4.52 -4.23 8.84
CA GLN A 55 5.93 -4.10 9.27
C GLN A 55 6.32 -2.65 9.57
N LEU A 56 5.76 -1.70 8.82
CA LEU A 56 5.91 -0.25 9.06
C LEU A 56 5.01 0.29 10.18
N ARG A 57 4.23 -0.58 10.84
CA ARG A 57 3.28 -0.23 11.90
C ARG A 57 2.18 0.74 11.44
N TRP A 58 1.83 0.72 10.16
CA TRP A 58 0.67 1.47 9.67
C TRP A 58 -0.63 0.71 9.99
N ASP A 59 -1.72 1.43 10.29
CA ASP A 59 -3.05 0.82 10.34
C ASP A 59 -3.47 0.52 8.89
N ALA A 60 -3.76 -0.74 8.56
CA ALA A 60 -3.99 -1.19 7.20
C ALA A 60 -5.27 -2.04 7.10
N ARG A 61 -6.15 -1.67 6.16
CA ARG A 61 -7.44 -2.32 5.92
C ARG A 61 -7.58 -2.63 4.44
N ILE A 62 -8.04 -3.84 4.13
CA ILE A 62 -8.38 -4.25 2.77
C ILE A 62 -9.89 -4.13 2.61
N LEU A 63 -10.32 -3.52 1.50
CA LEU A 63 -11.69 -3.44 1.07
C LEU A 63 -11.82 -4.18 -0.25
N ASP A 64 -12.74 -5.16 -0.30
CA ASP A 64 -13.13 -5.83 -1.53
C ASP A 64 -14.06 -4.91 -2.33
N LEU A 65 -13.78 -4.71 -3.61
CA LEU A 65 -14.55 -3.80 -4.48
C LEU A 65 -15.74 -4.50 -5.13
N ASP A 66 -15.54 -5.75 -5.55
CA ASP A 66 -16.56 -6.64 -6.11
C ASP A 66 -16.15 -8.09 -5.83
N ILE A 67 -17.11 -8.97 -5.59
CA ILE A 67 -16.89 -10.40 -5.34
C ILE A 67 -16.30 -11.08 -6.58
N ALA A 68 -16.65 -10.59 -7.78
CA ALA A 68 -16.16 -11.12 -9.04
C ALA A 68 -14.82 -10.53 -9.50
N SER A 69 -14.33 -9.47 -8.84
CA SER A 69 -13.10 -8.78 -9.24
C SER A 69 -11.88 -9.35 -8.51
N ASP A 70 -10.79 -9.52 -9.24
CA ASP A 70 -9.47 -9.83 -8.65
C ASP A 70 -8.79 -8.55 -8.10
N GLU A 71 -9.45 -7.40 -8.17
CA GLU A 71 -8.93 -6.14 -7.63
C GLU A 71 -9.44 -5.87 -6.22
N LYS A 72 -8.53 -5.37 -5.38
CA LYS A 72 -8.80 -4.98 -4.00
C LYS A 72 -8.25 -3.59 -3.73
N LEU A 73 -8.76 -2.97 -2.68
CA LEU A 73 -8.34 -1.65 -2.25
C LEU A 73 -7.70 -1.74 -0.85
N LEU A 74 -6.44 -1.34 -0.76
CA LEU A 74 -5.70 -1.22 0.49
C LEU A 74 -5.79 0.23 0.97
N VAL A 75 -6.38 0.44 2.14
CA VAL A 75 -6.40 1.71 2.85
C VAL A 75 -5.42 1.60 4.01
N CYS A 76 -4.37 2.42 4.04
CA CYS A 76 -3.53 2.53 5.22
C CYS A 76 -3.47 3.95 5.77
N GLN A 77 -3.30 4.04 7.09
CA GLN A 77 -3.03 5.27 7.81
C GLN A 77 -1.70 5.16 8.56
N LYS A 78 -0.82 6.13 8.34
CA LYS A 78 0.41 6.28 9.11
C LYS A 78 0.06 6.81 10.51
N PRO A 79 0.30 6.06 11.60
CA PRO A 79 -0.10 6.51 12.92
C PRO A 79 0.70 7.75 13.34
N PHE A 80 0.09 8.58 14.18
CA PHE A 80 0.83 9.56 14.94
C PHE A 80 1.55 8.84 16.07
N LEU A 81 2.88 8.73 15.98
CA LEU A 81 3.71 8.22 17.07
C LEU A 81 3.72 9.26 18.19
N LYS A 82 2.78 9.16 19.15
CA LYS A 82 2.96 9.76 20.48
C LYS A 82 3.89 8.83 21.27
N LYS A 83 5.03 9.36 21.69
CA LYS A 83 5.89 8.70 22.69
C LYS A 83 5.15 8.59 24.01
#